data_AF-A0A7V5NAL2-F1
#
_entry.id   AF-A0A7V5NAL2-F1
#
_cell.length_a   1.000
_cell.length_b   1.000
_cell.length_c   1.000
_cell.angle_alpha   90.00
_cell.angle_beta   90.00
_cell.angle_gamma   90.00
#
_symmetry.space_group_name_H-M   'P 1'
#
loop_
_entity.id
_entity.type
_entity.pdbx_description
1 polymer ?
#
loop_
_entity_poly.entity_id
_entity_poly.type
_entity_poly.pdbx_seq_one_letter_code
_entity_poly.pdbx_strand_id
1 'polypeptide(L)'
;MSNSVNIVDLVDHSGTKSSAQFEERTAFVLRHFQFQEHPFGDNVNPRFFFRTEAHEDAYIKMKRCIDEHVAVGLTTALSGTGKTLLTQILISELDSRRYETILVLAYPGMTRTGLLREVATELGIEGLSARTPVHILMSAVQERILALYRAGKQLVITVDECHFLGLEALQVIRTLSNLEVPERKLVTLLLFGEEFFLQKLERPEYASIA
;
A
#
# COMPACT_ATOMS: atom_id res chain seq x y z
N MET A 1 18.00 -3.40 -34.62
CA MET A 1 17.30 -4.42 -33.81
C MET A 1 17.13 -3.88 -32.41
N SER A 2 15.91 -3.43 -32.07
CA SER A 2 15.30 -3.51 -30.74
C SER A 2 13.96 -2.78 -30.87
N ASN A 3 12.91 -3.52 -31.20
CA ASN A 3 11.53 -3.02 -31.17
C ASN A 3 11.11 -2.95 -29.71
N SER A 4 10.94 -1.74 -29.20
CA SER A 4 10.21 -1.48 -27.96
C SER A 4 8.74 -1.50 -28.31
N VAL A 5 8.02 -2.56 -27.94
CA VAL A 5 6.56 -2.60 -28.02
C VAL A 5 6.03 -1.75 -26.86
N ASN A 6 5.39 -0.63 -27.18
CA ASN A 6 4.63 0.16 -26.22
C ASN A 6 3.36 -0.61 -25.85
N ILE A 7 3.07 -0.71 -24.55
CA ILE A 7 1.86 -1.39 -24.04
C ILE A 7 0.55 -0.71 -24.50
N VAL A 8 0.64 0.52 -25.01
CA VAL A 8 -0.49 1.28 -25.56
C VAL A 8 -0.92 0.76 -26.95
N ASP A 9 -0.04 0.06 -27.68
CA ASP A 9 -0.33 -0.36 -29.06
C ASP A 9 -1.12 -1.69 -29.18
N LEU A 10 -1.38 -2.37 -28.05
CA LEU A 10 -2.09 -3.67 -28.03
C LEU A 10 -3.61 -3.55 -27.86
N VAL A 11 -4.15 -2.35 -27.71
CA VAL A 11 -5.60 -2.13 -27.52
C VAL A 11 -6.30 -1.71 -28.82
N ASP A 12 -5.58 -1.30 -29.86
CA ASP A 12 -6.19 -0.44 -30.88
C ASP A 12 -6.60 -1.13 -32.19
N HIS A 13 -6.60 -2.46 -32.30
CA HIS A 13 -6.92 -3.15 -33.57
C HIS A 13 -8.12 -4.11 -33.54
N SER A 14 -9.10 -3.91 -32.65
CA SER A 14 -10.40 -4.61 -32.74
C SER A 14 -11.61 -3.93 -32.06
N GLY A 15 -11.66 -2.59 -31.98
CA GLY A 15 -12.53 -1.93 -30.98
C GLY A 15 -13.75 -1.11 -31.41
N THR A 16 -13.86 -0.60 -32.64
CA THR A 16 -14.77 0.55 -32.92
C THR A 16 -16.26 0.25 -32.87
N LYS A 17 -16.70 -1.01 -32.90
CA LYS A 17 -18.11 -1.38 -32.63
C LYS A 17 -18.37 -1.75 -31.16
N SER A 18 -17.33 -2.11 -30.41
CA SER A 18 -17.45 -2.60 -29.04
C SER A 18 -17.63 -1.46 -28.05
N SER A 19 -16.90 -0.35 -28.22
CA SER A 19 -16.95 0.81 -27.33
C SER A 19 -18.31 1.51 -27.32
N ALA A 20 -18.90 1.79 -28.49
CA ALA A 20 -20.20 2.44 -28.60
C ALA A 20 -21.33 1.59 -28.00
N GLN A 21 -21.26 0.27 -28.17
CA GLN A 21 -22.24 -0.67 -27.62
C GLN A 21 -22.09 -0.82 -26.09
N PHE A 22 -20.86 -0.67 -25.57
CA PHE A 22 -20.57 -0.67 -24.15
C PHE A 22 -21.05 0.62 -23.48
N GLU A 23 -20.84 1.79 -24.11
CA GLU A 23 -21.35 3.08 -23.66
C GLU A 23 -22.88 3.11 -23.60
N GLU A 24 -23.55 2.58 -24.63
CA GLU A 24 -25.02 2.55 -24.69
C GLU A 24 -25.63 1.62 -23.61
N ARG A 25 -24.98 0.47 -23.35
CA ARG A 25 -25.36 -0.44 -22.26
C ARG A 25 -25.13 0.16 -20.88
N THR A 26 -24.02 0.86 -20.70
CA THR A 26 -23.69 1.56 -19.45
C THR A 26 -24.69 2.68 -19.18
N ALA A 27 -25.03 3.46 -20.20
CA ALA A 27 -26.03 4.53 -20.11
C ALA A 27 -27.44 4.01 -19.81
N PHE A 28 -27.78 2.79 -20.25
CA PHE A 28 -29.04 2.13 -19.90
C PHE A 28 -29.07 1.75 -18.42
N VAL A 29 -28.01 1.14 -17.88
CA VAL A 29 -27.91 0.74 -16.46
C VAL A 29 -28.01 1.96 -15.55
N LEU A 30 -27.28 3.03 -15.86
CA LEU A 30 -27.34 4.28 -15.09
C LEU A 30 -28.74 4.89 -15.07
N ARG A 31 -29.43 4.90 -16.21
CA ARG A 31 -30.81 5.42 -16.31
C ARG A 31 -31.83 4.51 -15.63
N HIS A 32 -31.69 3.19 -15.76
CA HIS A 32 -32.62 2.21 -15.19
C HIS A 32 -32.59 2.22 -13.66
N PHE A 33 -31.40 2.32 -13.06
CA PHE A 33 -31.21 2.37 -11.60
C PHE A 33 -31.07 3.79 -11.04
N GLN A 34 -31.20 4.82 -11.89
CA GLN A 34 -31.07 6.24 -11.52
C GLN A 34 -29.75 6.61 -10.83
N PHE A 35 -28.66 5.94 -11.19
CA PHE A 35 -27.33 6.27 -10.68
C PHE A 35 -26.75 7.49 -11.38
N GLN A 36 -26.10 8.38 -10.62
CA GLN A 36 -25.44 9.57 -11.16
C GLN A 36 -24.06 9.27 -11.77
N GLU A 37 -23.44 8.16 -11.36
CA GLU A 37 -22.14 7.71 -11.84
C GLU A 37 -22.08 6.17 -11.78
N HIS A 38 -21.08 5.57 -12.44
CA HIS A 38 -20.96 4.11 -12.53
C HIS A 38 -20.69 3.49 -11.14
N PRO A 39 -21.60 2.65 -10.60
CA PRO A 39 -21.48 2.13 -9.23
C PRO A 39 -20.40 1.06 -9.06
N PHE A 40 -19.91 0.49 -10.18
CA PHE A 40 -18.88 -0.57 -10.20
C PHE A 40 -17.65 -0.11 -11.01
N GLY A 41 -17.30 1.17 -10.92
CA GLY A 41 -16.07 1.67 -11.55
C GLY A 41 -14.84 0.98 -10.95
N ASP A 42 -13.82 0.73 -11.76
CA ASP A 42 -12.57 0.12 -11.30
C ASP A 42 -11.77 1.05 -10.35
N ASN A 43 -12.15 2.33 -10.31
CA ASN A 43 -11.57 3.33 -9.44
C ASN A 43 -12.21 3.32 -8.04
N VAL A 44 -11.36 3.21 -7.03
CA VAL A 44 -11.76 3.31 -5.63
C VAL A 44 -12.20 4.75 -5.34
N ASN A 45 -13.48 4.95 -5.02
CA ASN A 45 -14.04 6.25 -4.68
C ASN A 45 -14.52 6.24 -3.21
N PRO A 46 -13.89 7.02 -2.30
CA PRO A 46 -14.27 7.11 -0.89
C PRO A 46 -15.74 7.41 -0.63
N ARG A 47 -16.45 8.04 -1.58
CA ARG A 47 -17.88 8.33 -1.48
C ARG A 47 -18.76 7.07 -1.49
N PHE A 48 -18.27 5.97 -2.06
CA PHE A 48 -18.94 4.67 -2.04
C PHE A 48 -18.56 3.82 -0.82
N PHE A 49 -17.71 4.33 0.09
CA PHE A 49 -17.34 3.58 1.27
C PHE A 49 -18.49 3.51 2.27
N PHE A 50 -19.08 2.32 2.39
CA PHE A 50 -19.99 2.02 3.49
C PHE A 50 -19.16 1.69 4.74
N ARG A 51 -19.14 2.62 5.69
CA ARG A 51 -18.49 2.45 7.00
C ARG A 51 -19.28 1.42 7.82
N THR A 52 -18.81 0.17 7.82
CA THR A 52 -19.28 -0.84 8.77
C THR A 52 -18.63 -0.60 10.14
N GLU A 53 -19.18 -1.19 11.19
CA GLU A 53 -18.55 -1.16 12.53
C GLU A 53 -17.13 -1.74 12.50
N ALA A 54 -16.92 -2.84 11.75
CA ALA A 54 -15.60 -3.44 11.57
C ALA A 54 -14.61 -2.51 10.84
N HIS A 55 -15.09 -1.75 9.85
CA HIS A 55 -14.27 -0.76 9.14
C HIS A 55 -13.87 0.39 10.05
N GLU A 56 -14.81 0.91 10.84
CA GLU A 56 -14.55 2.00 11.77
C GLU A 56 -13.59 1.56 12.90
N ASP A 57 -13.77 0.35 13.42
CA ASP A 57 -12.84 -0.23 14.40
C ASP A 57 -11.42 -0.37 13.84
N ALA A 58 -11.29 -0.89 12.61
CA ALA A 58 -10.00 -1.02 11.94
C ALA A 58 -9.37 0.36 11.69
N TYR A 59 -10.16 1.33 11.24
CA TYR A 59 -9.74 2.72 11.05
C TYR A 59 -9.20 3.31 12.36
N ILE A 60 -9.98 3.24 13.45
CA ILE A 60 -9.62 3.81 14.76
C ILE A 60 -8.32 3.18 15.27
N LYS A 61 -8.19 1.85 15.19
CA LYS A 61 -6.98 1.14 15.62
C LYS A 61 -5.76 1.57 14.81
N MET A 62 -5.88 1.67 13.48
CA MET A 62 -4.78 2.09 12.60
C MET A 62 -4.40 3.56 12.81
N LYS A 63 -5.39 4.43 12.96
CA LYS A 63 -5.17 5.84 13.28
C LYS A 63 -4.44 6.00 14.61
N ARG A 64 -4.83 5.22 15.62
CA ARG A 64 -4.16 5.17 16.92
C ARG A 64 -2.71 4.71 16.81
N CYS A 65 -2.41 3.69 15.99
CA CYS A 65 -1.03 3.27 15.74
C CYS A 65 -0.16 4.42 15.22
N ILE A 66 -0.70 5.23 14.31
CA ILE A 66 -0.01 6.41 13.79
C ILE A 66 0.20 7.45 14.89
N ASP A 67 -0.86 7.82 15.61
CA ASP A 67 -0.82 8.90 16.60
C ASP A 67 0.06 8.56 17.81
N GLU A 68 0.07 7.30 18.25
CA GLU A 68 0.86 6.80 19.37
C GLU A 68 2.27 6.32 18.96
N HIS A 69 2.65 6.46 17.68
CA HIS A 69 3.96 6.05 17.15
C HIS A 69 4.23 4.55 17.39
N VAL A 70 3.18 3.73 17.30
CA VAL A 70 3.30 2.28 17.33
C VAL A 70 4.04 1.85 16.07
N ALA A 71 5.02 0.96 16.23
CA ALA A 71 5.90 0.54 15.14
C ALA A 71 5.15 -0.20 14.03
N VAL A 72 4.20 -1.07 14.40
CA VAL A 72 3.45 -1.93 13.48
C VAL A 72 1.98 -2.03 13.92
N GLY A 73 1.06 -1.75 13.01
CA GLY A 73 -0.35 -2.12 13.08
C GLY A 73 -0.68 -3.16 12.01
N LEU A 74 -1.48 -4.17 12.35
CA LEU A 74 -1.91 -5.21 11.41
C LEU A 74 -3.43 -5.33 11.42
N THR A 75 -4.05 -5.24 10.24
CA THR A 75 -5.46 -5.54 10.01
C THR A 75 -5.55 -6.66 8.99
N THR A 76 -6.31 -7.69 9.33
CA THR A 76 -6.65 -8.78 8.43
C THR A 76 -8.15 -8.84 8.18
N ALA A 77 -8.53 -9.15 6.95
CA ALA A 77 -9.91 -9.38 6.56
C ALA A 77 -9.97 -10.22 5.28
N LEU A 78 -11.11 -10.83 4.99
CA LEU A 78 -11.36 -11.55 3.74
C LEU A 78 -11.13 -10.66 2.50
N SER A 79 -10.83 -11.28 1.36
CA SER A 79 -10.72 -10.56 0.09
C SER A 79 -12.04 -9.87 -0.29
N GLY A 80 -11.95 -8.70 -0.92
CA GLY A 80 -13.13 -7.92 -1.33
C GLY A 80 -13.87 -7.18 -0.21
N THR A 81 -13.33 -7.15 1.01
CA THR A 81 -13.93 -6.43 2.16
C THR A 81 -13.61 -4.93 2.19
N GLY A 82 -12.85 -4.39 1.23
CA GLY A 82 -12.55 -2.96 1.18
C GLY A 82 -11.31 -2.53 1.97
N LYS A 83 -10.37 -3.45 2.27
CA LYS A 83 -9.07 -3.13 2.91
C LYS A 83 -8.32 -2.01 2.20
N THR A 84 -8.16 -2.10 0.87
CA THR A 84 -7.50 -1.08 0.05
C THR A 84 -8.22 0.28 0.12
N LEU A 85 -9.56 0.27 0.14
CA LEU A 85 -10.35 1.49 0.27
C LEU A 85 -10.18 2.14 1.65
N LEU A 86 -10.16 1.33 2.72
CA LEU A 86 -9.85 1.79 4.08
C LEU A 86 -8.44 2.41 4.16
N THR A 87 -7.44 1.77 3.55
CA THR A 87 -6.08 2.30 3.43
C THR A 87 -6.05 3.68 2.77
N GLN A 88 -6.72 3.84 1.63
CA GLN A 88 -6.77 5.11 0.92
C GLN A 88 -7.46 6.21 1.72
N ILE A 89 -8.56 5.88 2.40
CA ILE A 89 -9.25 6.83 3.30
C ILE A 89 -8.31 7.28 4.40
N LEU A 90 -7.67 6.33 5.09
CA LEU A 90 -6.75 6.63 6.18
C LEU A 90 -5.62 7.54 5.73
N ILE A 91 -4.96 7.23 4.60
CA ILE A 91 -3.87 8.05 4.05
C ILE A 91 -4.38 9.46 3.68
N SER A 92 -5.55 9.56 3.05
CA SER A 92 -6.11 10.85 2.59
C SER A 92 -6.46 11.81 3.73
N GLU A 93 -6.69 11.29 4.94
CA GLU A 93 -7.06 12.08 6.11
C GLU A 93 -5.84 12.50 6.97
N LEU A 94 -4.64 12.02 6.65
CA LEU A 94 -3.42 12.41 7.37
C LEU A 94 -2.90 13.78 6.92
N ASP A 95 -2.60 14.64 7.89
CA ASP A 95 -2.02 15.96 7.64
C ASP A 95 -0.60 15.83 7.05
N SER A 96 -0.44 16.18 5.78
CA SER A 96 0.83 16.12 5.04
C SER A 96 1.94 17.02 5.59
N ARG A 97 1.62 17.94 6.50
CA ARG A 97 2.61 18.73 7.25
C ARG A 97 3.26 17.90 8.36
N ARG A 98 2.55 16.92 8.91
CA ARG A 98 2.99 16.07 10.03
C ARG A 98 3.43 14.69 9.58
N TYR A 99 2.85 14.18 8.51
CA TYR A 99 3.07 12.81 8.05
C TYR A 99 3.60 12.80 6.61
N GLU A 100 4.57 11.93 6.37
CA GLU A 100 4.88 11.43 5.04
C GLU A 100 4.24 10.04 4.92
N THR A 101 3.48 9.80 3.87
CA THR A 101 2.75 8.53 3.69
C THR A 101 3.16 7.89 2.39
N ILE A 102 3.50 6.60 2.44
CA ILE A 102 3.74 5.79 1.24
C ILE A 102 2.84 4.55 1.23
N LEU A 103 2.49 4.08 0.04
CA LEU A 103 1.71 2.86 -0.15
C LEU A 103 2.52 1.86 -0.98
N VAL A 104 2.75 0.69 -0.40
CA VAL A 104 3.39 -0.44 -1.07
C VAL A 104 2.33 -1.51 -1.31
N LEU A 105 2.07 -1.83 -2.58
CA LEU A 105 1.22 -2.96 -2.93
C LEU A 105 2.10 -4.22 -3.03
N ALA A 106 2.00 -5.12 -2.04
CA ALA A 106 2.71 -6.38 -2.08
C ALA A 106 2.08 -7.32 -3.11
N TYR A 107 2.92 -8.16 -3.71
CA TYR A 107 2.50 -9.11 -4.74
C TYR A 107 3.20 -10.47 -4.56
N PRO A 108 2.66 -11.57 -5.13
CA PRO A 108 3.27 -12.88 -5.03
C PRO A 108 4.73 -12.88 -5.51
N GLY A 109 5.64 -13.39 -4.68
CA GLY A 109 7.07 -13.44 -5.01
C GLY A 109 7.84 -12.14 -4.79
N MET A 110 7.23 -11.14 -4.13
CA MET A 110 7.94 -9.92 -3.72
C MET A 110 9.14 -10.27 -2.82
N THR A 111 10.34 -9.93 -3.31
CA THR A 111 11.60 -10.20 -2.60
C THR A 111 11.94 -9.06 -1.63
N ARG A 112 12.87 -9.29 -0.71
CA ARG A 112 13.41 -8.23 0.18
C ARG A 112 13.93 -7.02 -0.61
N THR A 113 14.61 -7.26 -1.74
CA THR A 113 15.13 -6.21 -2.61
C THR A 113 13.99 -5.51 -3.35
N GLY A 114 12.97 -6.24 -3.78
CA GLY A 114 11.76 -5.68 -4.40
C GLY A 114 11.03 -4.74 -3.45
N LEU A 115 10.74 -5.20 -2.23
CA LEU A 115 10.12 -4.39 -1.18
C LEU A 115 10.92 -3.12 -0.87
N LEU A 116 12.22 -3.24 -0.67
CA LEU A 116 13.06 -2.09 -0.34
C LEU A 116 13.17 -1.09 -1.50
N ARG A 117 13.13 -1.57 -2.74
CA ARG A 117 13.06 -0.71 -3.93
C ARG A 117 11.72 0.01 -4.02
N GLU A 118 10.61 -0.68 -3.77
CA GLU A 118 9.29 -0.06 -3.78
C GLU A 118 9.22 1.07 -2.75
N VAL A 119 9.68 0.80 -1.52
CA VAL A 119 9.79 1.83 -0.47
C VAL A 119 10.68 2.99 -0.91
N ALA A 120 11.83 2.73 -1.52
CA ALA A 120 12.72 3.79 -1.99
C ALA A 120 12.10 4.65 -3.10
N THR A 121 11.40 4.02 -4.06
CA THR A 121 10.69 4.70 -5.14
C THR A 121 9.59 5.59 -4.59
N GLU A 122 8.73 5.06 -3.72
CA GLU A 122 7.63 5.82 -3.10
C GLU A 122 8.12 6.96 -2.21
N LEU A 123 9.30 6.83 -1.59
CA LEU A 123 9.94 7.91 -0.83
C LEU A 123 10.59 9.00 -1.70
N GLY A 124 10.55 8.84 -3.03
CA GLY A 124 11.14 9.77 -4.00
C GLY A 124 12.67 9.68 -4.04
N ILE A 125 13.27 8.53 -3.73
CA ILE A 125 14.72 8.36 -3.76
C ILE A 125 15.17 8.07 -5.20
N GLU A 126 15.83 9.04 -5.81
CA GLU A 126 16.34 8.95 -7.17
C GLU A 126 17.77 8.39 -7.24
N GLY A 127 18.24 8.08 -8.45
CA GLY A 127 19.64 7.68 -8.70
C GLY A 127 19.97 6.22 -8.36
N LEU A 128 18.97 5.41 -8.01
CA LEU A 128 19.16 3.99 -7.68
C LEU A 128 19.10 3.11 -8.94
N SER A 129 20.25 2.66 -9.42
CA SER A 129 20.31 1.69 -10.53
C SER A 129 19.64 0.35 -10.19
N ALA A 130 19.25 -0.44 -11.19
CA ALA A 130 18.72 -1.80 -11.00
C ALA A 130 19.73 -2.76 -10.30
N ARG A 131 21.03 -2.46 -10.38
CA ARG A 131 22.11 -3.27 -9.78
C ARG A 131 22.54 -2.76 -8.40
N THR A 132 21.92 -1.70 -7.88
CA THR A 132 22.28 -1.16 -6.57
C THR A 132 22.18 -2.25 -5.49
N PRO A 133 23.26 -2.49 -4.72
CA PRO A 133 23.27 -3.48 -3.66
C PRO A 133 22.23 -3.17 -2.57
N VAL A 134 21.70 -4.22 -1.94
CA VAL A 134 20.66 -4.10 -0.89
C VAL A 134 21.11 -3.20 0.28
N HIS A 135 22.38 -3.28 0.69
CA HIS A 135 22.88 -2.43 1.78
C HIS A 135 22.87 -0.94 1.41
N ILE A 136 23.17 -0.58 0.15
CA ILE A 136 23.10 0.80 -0.33
C ILE A 136 21.65 1.28 -0.40
N LEU A 137 20.73 0.43 -0.87
CA LEU A 137 19.29 0.73 -0.84
C LEU A 137 18.79 1.00 0.59
N MET A 138 19.21 0.16 1.54
CA MET A 138 18.83 0.31 2.95
C MET A 138 19.38 1.60 3.54
N SER A 139 20.65 1.91 3.29
CA SER A 139 21.25 3.18 3.72
C SER A 139 20.50 4.39 3.17
N ALA A 140 20.16 4.39 1.88
CA ALA A 140 19.43 5.50 1.27
C ALA A 140 18.03 5.68 1.88
N VAL A 141 17.30 4.58 2.13
CA VAL A 141 15.99 4.61 2.80
C VAL A 141 16.12 5.14 4.23
N GLN A 142 17.11 4.68 4.98
CA GLN A 142 17.37 5.16 6.35
C GLN A 142 17.72 6.66 6.38
N GLU A 143 18.56 7.13 5.46
CA GLU A 143 18.90 8.55 5.34
C GLU A 143 17.66 9.40 5.04
N ARG A 144 16.78 8.93 4.15
CA ARG A 144 15.52 9.60 3.83
C ARG A 144 14.58 9.65 5.03
N ILE A 145 14.46 8.56 5.80
CA ILE A 145 13.67 8.50 7.04
C ILE A 145 14.19 9.52 8.07
N LEU A 146 15.52 9.61 8.24
CA LEU A 146 16.13 10.59 9.14
C LEU A 146 15.92 12.04 8.66
N ALA A 147 15.92 12.27 7.35
CA ALA A 147 15.61 13.59 6.78
C ALA A 147 14.16 13.99 7.06
N LEU A 148 13.20 13.08 6.93
CA LEU A 148 11.80 13.30 7.30
C LEU A 148 11.66 13.65 8.78
N TYR A 149 12.32 12.88 9.65
CA TYR A 149 12.35 13.16 11.08
C TYR A 149 12.87 14.55 11.41
N ARG A 150 13.99 14.96 10.80
CA ARG A 150 14.57 16.31 10.96
C ARG A 150 13.65 17.42 10.45
N ALA A 151 12.81 17.12 9.47
CA ALA A 151 11.77 18.02 8.98
C ALA A 151 10.50 18.03 9.86
N GLY A 152 10.49 17.31 10.99
CA GLY A 152 9.34 17.20 11.90
C GLY A 152 8.25 16.24 11.41
N LYS A 153 8.51 15.47 10.35
CA LYS A 153 7.56 14.51 9.79
C LYS A 153 7.76 13.10 10.37
N GLN A 154 6.66 12.39 10.57
CA GLN A 154 6.63 10.95 10.82
C GLN A 154 6.37 10.20 9.51
N LEU A 155 7.09 9.11 9.26
CA LEU A 155 6.83 8.26 8.10
C LEU A 155 5.78 7.19 8.45
N VAL A 156 4.74 7.10 7.63
CA VAL A 156 3.75 6.03 7.65
C VAL A 156 3.91 5.20 6.37
N ILE A 157 4.28 3.92 6.52
CA ILE A 157 4.41 2.98 5.41
C ILE A 157 3.20 2.06 5.46
N THR A 158 2.34 2.13 4.47
CA THR A 158 1.24 1.17 4.34
C THR A 158 1.63 0.06 3.38
N VAL A 159 1.49 -1.19 3.79
CA VAL A 159 1.70 -2.36 2.94
C VAL A 159 0.36 -3.06 2.75
N ASP A 160 -0.19 -2.93 1.54
CA ASP A 160 -1.39 -3.66 1.15
C ASP A 160 -1.00 -5.05 0.62
N GLU A 161 -1.90 -6.02 0.79
CA GLU A 161 -1.67 -7.43 0.51
C GLU A 161 -0.40 -8.02 1.16
N CYS A 162 -0.12 -7.59 2.40
CA CYS A 162 1.08 -7.97 3.16
C CYS A 162 1.23 -9.49 3.35
N HIS A 163 0.14 -10.24 3.15
CA HIS A 163 0.10 -11.69 3.20
C HIS A 163 1.02 -12.36 2.16
N PHE A 164 1.30 -11.68 1.04
CA PHE A 164 2.25 -12.14 0.01
C PHE A 164 3.72 -12.04 0.43
N LEU A 165 4.05 -11.24 1.46
CA LEU A 165 5.44 -11.07 1.88
C LEU A 165 6.02 -12.36 2.46
N GLY A 166 7.12 -12.84 1.87
CA GLY A 166 7.91 -13.94 2.44
C GLY A 166 8.74 -13.50 3.65
N LEU A 167 9.38 -14.46 4.32
CA LEU A 167 10.21 -14.24 5.51
C LEU A 167 11.25 -13.12 5.32
N GLU A 168 12.02 -13.18 4.24
CA GLU A 168 13.07 -12.20 3.93
C GLU A 168 12.51 -10.78 3.74
N ALA A 169 11.31 -10.63 3.17
CA ALA A 169 10.68 -9.32 3.01
C ALA A 169 10.14 -8.81 4.35
N LEU A 170 9.56 -9.68 5.17
CA LEU A 170 9.11 -9.31 6.51
C LEU A 170 10.28 -8.94 7.45
N GLN A 171 11.48 -9.48 7.24
CA GLN A 171 12.68 -9.01 7.96
C GLN A 171 13.03 -7.56 7.61
N VAL A 172 12.79 -7.12 6.38
CA VAL A 172 12.93 -5.70 6.00
C VAL A 172 11.90 -4.85 6.75
N ILE A 173 10.64 -5.28 6.81
CA ILE A 173 9.58 -4.63 7.60
C ILE A 173 10.02 -4.48 9.06
N ARG A 174 10.49 -5.56 9.69
CA ARG A 174 11.02 -5.52 11.06
C ARG A 174 12.17 -4.52 11.20
N THR A 175 13.12 -4.54 10.26
CA THR A 175 14.28 -3.64 10.27
C THR A 175 13.85 -2.17 10.21
N LEU A 176 12.91 -1.83 9.33
CA LEU A 176 12.37 -0.47 9.21
C LEU A 176 11.58 -0.05 10.45
N SER A 177 10.77 -0.96 11.02
CA SER A 177 9.96 -0.71 12.23
C SER A 177 10.81 -0.45 13.48
N ASN A 178 12.05 -0.93 13.49
CA ASN A 178 12.98 -0.76 14.60
C ASN A 178 13.74 0.58 14.55
N LEU A 179 13.55 1.40 13.51
CA LEU A 179 14.17 2.72 13.45
C LEU A 179 13.48 3.67 14.42
N GLU A 180 14.24 4.16 15.39
CA GLU A 180 13.74 4.99 16.49
C GLU A 180 14.77 6.03 16.94
N VAL A 181 14.26 7.06 17.60
CA VAL A 181 14.99 7.99 18.46
C VAL A 181 14.52 7.77 19.90
N PRO A 182 15.23 8.25 20.94
CA PRO A 182 14.85 8.01 22.33
C PRO A 182 13.40 8.33 22.67
N GLU A 183 12.80 9.28 21.95
CA GLU A 183 11.45 9.75 22.19
C GLU A 183 10.36 8.94 21.47
N ARG A 184 10.66 8.31 20.32
CA ARG A 184 9.64 7.68 19.46
C ARG A 184 10.20 6.85 18.30
N LYS A 185 9.34 5.98 17.75
CA LYS A 185 9.54 5.33 16.45
C LYS A 185 9.55 6.37 15.33
N LEU A 186 10.42 6.17 14.34
CA LEU A 186 10.51 7.02 13.15
C LEU A 186 9.55 6.57 12.04
N VAL A 187 9.16 5.30 12.09
CA VAL A 187 8.31 4.65 11.09
C VAL A 187 7.15 3.97 11.79
N THR A 188 5.93 4.22 11.31
CA THR A 188 4.75 3.41 11.61
C THR A 188 4.40 2.60 10.38
N LEU A 189 4.42 1.27 10.51
CA LEU A 189 4.03 0.33 9.46
C LEU A 189 2.58 -0.10 9.65
N LEU A 190 1.75 0.09 8.63
CA LEU A 190 0.37 -0.39 8.61
C LEU A 190 0.26 -1.54 7.62
N LEU A 191 0.00 -2.73 8.12
CA LEU A 191 -0.07 -3.95 7.34
C LEU A 191 -1.54 -4.32 7.12
N PHE A 192 -1.91 -4.47 5.85
CA PHE A 192 -3.24 -4.93 5.45
C PHE A 192 -3.08 -6.25 4.72
N GLY A 193 -3.79 -7.28 5.18
CA GLY A 193 -3.65 -8.62 4.62
C GLY A 193 -4.90 -9.47 4.77
N GLU A 194 -4.79 -10.73 4.35
CA GLU A 194 -5.84 -11.71 4.54
C GLU A 194 -5.69 -12.44 5.88
N GLU A 195 -6.78 -13.02 6.38
CA GLU A 195 -6.85 -13.67 7.70
C GLU A 195 -5.82 -14.78 7.89
N PHE A 196 -5.51 -15.53 6.83
CA PHE A 196 -4.51 -16.59 6.86
C PHE A 196 -3.10 -16.07 7.16
N PHE A 197 -2.85 -14.76 7.02
CA PHE A 197 -1.55 -14.17 7.34
C PHE A 197 -1.20 -14.32 8.83
N LEU A 198 -2.19 -14.28 9.73
CA LEU A 198 -1.95 -14.51 11.16
C LEU A 198 -1.39 -15.93 11.41
N GLN A 199 -2.00 -16.93 10.78
CA GLN A 199 -1.53 -18.33 10.86
C GLN A 199 -0.12 -18.50 10.26
N LYS A 200 0.24 -17.70 9.26
CA LYS A 200 1.59 -17.69 8.70
C LYS A 200 2.61 -17.13 9.72
N LEU A 201 2.27 -16.06 10.42
CA LEU A 201 3.13 -15.44 11.43
C LEU A 201 3.36 -16.32 12.67
N GLU A 202 2.43 -17.22 12.98
CA GLU A 202 2.58 -18.17 14.11
C GLU A 202 3.61 -19.29 13.86
N ARG A 203 4.07 -19.48 12.61
CA ARG A 203 5.05 -20.54 12.32
C ARG A 203 6.41 -20.20 12.92
N PRO A 204 7.19 -21.19 13.42
CA PRO A 204 8.47 -20.94 14.09
C PRO A 204 9.48 -20.11 13.29
N GLU A 205 9.48 -20.24 11.97
CA GLU A 205 10.35 -19.47 11.07
C GLU A 205 10.06 -17.95 11.12
N TYR A 206 8.82 -17.53 11.45
CA TYR A 206 8.40 -16.14 11.61
C TYR A 206 8.39 -15.66 13.07
N ALA A 207 8.75 -16.50 14.05
CA ALA A 207 8.76 -16.11 15.47
C ALA A 207 9.70 -14.93 15.76
N SER A 208 10.68 -14.69 14.89
CA SER A 208 11.55 -13.51 14.98
C SER A 208 10.90 -12.23 14.44
N ILE A 209 9.71 -12.29 13.85
CA ILE A 209 9.01 -11.15 13.23
C ILE A 209 7.85 -10.68 14.11
N ALA A 210 7.27 -11.61 14.89
CA ALA A 210 6.22 -11.36 15.87
C ALA A 210 6.74 -10.70 17.16
#